data_AF-A0A3E2CL57-F1
#
_entry.id   AF-A0A3E2CL57-F1
#
_cell.length_a   1.000
_cell.length_b   1.000
_cell.length_c   1.000
_cell.angle_alpha   90.00
_cell.angle_beta   90.00
_cell.angle_gamma   90.00
#
_symmetry.space_group_name_H-M   'P 1'
#
loop_
_entity.id
_entity.type
_entity.pdbx_description
1 polymer ?
#
loop_
_entity_poly.entity_id
_entity_poly.type
_entity_poly.pdbx_seq_one_letter_code
_entity_poly.pdbx_strand_id
1 'polypeptide(L)'
;MTTTATGKADADKPMEESAERLARPLIKLAKACGVATFYIDQQGSYTEITDEALVGVLDALGMPADTQDNIAISYEKVQRKRSSELLPPTVVSFNGAKTCVPIHAGDAKKEQ
;
A
#
# COMPACT_ATOMS: atom_id res chain seq x y z
N MET A 1 -28.71 40.58 14.51
CA MET A 1 -27.44 40.15 15.13
C MET A 1 -27.67 38.77 15.71
N THR A 2 -27.23 37.73 15.01
CA THR A 2 -27.36 36.34 15.44
C THR A 2 -25.98 35.70 15.39
N THR A 3 -25.45 35.42 16.57
CA THR A 3 -24.13 34.85 16.83
C THR A 3 -24.03 33.45 16.22
N THR A 4 -23.05 33.29 15.33
CA THR A 4 -22.62 32.03 14.74
C THR A 4 -22.08 31.10 15.84
N ALA A 5 -22.64 29.90 15.93
CA ALA A 5 -22.11 28.83 16.76
C ALA A 5 -20.83 28.28 16.11
N THR A 6 -19.68 28.61 16.69
CA THR A 6 -18.39 27.99 16.39
C THR A 6 -18.43 26.54 16.87
N GLY A 7 -18.71 25.62 15.95
CA GLY A 7 -18.43 24.20 16.15
C GLY A 7 -16.92 23.99 16.23
N LYS A 8 -16.43 23.65 17.42
CA LYS A 8 -15.05 23.26 17.69
C LYS A 8 -14.76 21.99 16.86
N ALA A 9 -13.98 22.14 15.80
CA ALA A 9 -13.62 21.06 14.90
C ALA A 9 -12.83 19.97 15.65
N ASP A 10 -13.21 18.73 15.37
CA ASP A 10 -12.69 17.45 15.84
C ASP A 10 -11.23 17.23 15.36
N ALA A 11 -10.31 18.08 15.81
CA ALA A 11 -8.93 18.15 15.32
C ALA A 11 -7.97 17.14 15.99
N ASP A 12 -8.49 16.10 16.64
CA ASP A 12 -7.71 15.17 17.47
C ASP A 12 -8.02 13.70 17.19
N LYS A 13 -8.39 13.36 15.95
CA LYS A 13 -8.50 11.96 15.51
C LYS A 13 -7.27 11.63 14.66
N PRO A 14 -6.46 10.60 15.01
CA PRO A 14 -5.30 10.24 14.23
C PRO A 14 -5.77 9.84 12.82
N MET A 15 -5.39 10.66 11.82
CA MET A 15 -5.62 10.37 10.40
C MET A 15 -4.52 9.45 9.82
N GLU A 16 -3.52 9.08 10.63
CA GLU A 16 -2.37 8.28 10.23
C GLU A 16 -2.24 7.04 11.11
N GLU A 17 -1.88 5.91 10.49
CA GLU A 17 -1.60 4.67 11.20
C GLU A 17 -0.36 4.81 12.10
N SER A 18 -0.44 4.24 13.30
CA SER A 18 0.69 4.22 14.23
C SER A 18 1.90 3.48 13.64
N ALA A 19 3.11 3.96 13.95
CA ALA A 19 4.36 3.37 13.44
C ALA A 19 4.51 1.87 13.80
N GLU A 20 4.02 1.47 14.97
CA GLU A 20 4.00 0.08 15.44
C GLU A 20 3.16 -0.81 14.50
N ARG A 21 2.01 -0.32 14.06
CA ARG A 21 1.14 -1.02 13.10
C ARG A 21 1.81 -1.13 11.74
N LEU A 22 2.40 -0.04 11.25
CA LEU A 22 3.14 -0.02 9.98
C LEU A 22 4.35 -0.96 9.98
N ALA A 23 4.94 -1.22 11.15
CA ALA A 23 6.05 -2.15 11.29
C ALA A 23 5.64 -3.63 11.13
N ARG A 24 4.34 -3.95 11.30
CA ARG A 24 3.82 -5.33 11.27
C ARG A 24 4.02 -5.95 9.88
N PRO A 25 4.48 -7.22 9.79
CA PRO A 25 4.71 -7.92 8.52
C PRO A 25 3.48 -7.95 7.60
N LEU A 26 2.30 -8.25 8.14
CA LEU A 26 1.04 -8.29 7.40
C LEU A 26 0.70 -6.94 6.75
N ILE A 27 0.89 -5.85 7.50
CA ILE A 27 0.63 -4.47 7.04
C ILE A 27 1.61 -4.07 5.95
N LYS A 28 2.89 -4.44 6.09
CA LYS A 28 3.90 -4.23 5.03
C LYS A 28 3.54 -4.94 3.74
N LEU A 29 3.06 -6.19 3.83
CA LEU A 29 2.60 -6.94 2.67
C LEU A 29 1.37 -6.29 2.03
N ALA A 30 0.37 -5.93 2.82
CA ALA A 30 -0.83 -5.23 2.33
C ALA A 30 -0.47 -3.96 1.56
N LYS A 31 0.37 -3.09 2.13
CA LYS A 31 0.85 -1.88 1.45
C LYS A 31 1.67 -2.19 0.20
N ALA A 32 2.51 -3.23 0.23
CA ALA A 32 3.25 -3.67 -0.94
C ALA A 32 2.31 -4.14 -2.06
N CYS A 33 1.16 -4.74 -1.74
CA CYS A 33 0.15 -5.15 -2.72
C CYS A 33 -0.80 -4.02 -3.15
N GLY A 34 -0.72 -2.83 -2.54
CA GLY A 34 -1.65 -1.72 -2.78
C GLY A 34 -3.00 -1.89 -2.08
N VAL A 35 -3.07 -2.72 -1.04
CA VAL A 35 -4.26 -2.91 -0.20
C VAL A 35 -4.23 -1.89 0.92
N ALA A 36 -5.32 -1.13 1.07
CA ALA A 36 -5.49 -0.20 2.18
C ALA A 36 -5.57 -0.97 3.51
N THR A 37 -5.06 -0.39 4.59
CA THR A 37 -5.03 -1.01 5.93
C THR A 37 -5.87 -0.25 6.96
N PHE A 38 -6.46 0.86 6.54
CA PHE A 38 -7.46 1.64 7.26
C PHE A 38 -8.33 2.41 6.25
N TYR A 39 -9.43 2.97 6.72
CA TYR A 39 -10.23 3.92 5.96
C TYR A 39 -10.94 4.92 6.90
N ILE A 40 -11.43 6.01 6.32
CA ILE A 40 -12.38 6.90 6.97
C ILE A 40 -13.77 6.50 6.51
N ASP A 41 -14.66 6.15 7.43
CA ASP A 41 -16.03 5.79 7.09
C ASP A 41 -16.85 7.01 6.62
N GLN A 42 -18.08 6.77 6.21
CA GLN A 42 -18.97 7.82 5.73
C GLN A 42 -19.39 8.82 6.82
N GLN A 43 -19.18 8.48 8.09
CA GLN A 43 -19.44 9.34 9.25
C GLN A 43 -18.18 10.13 9.67
N GLY A 44 -17.06 9.94 8.98
CA GLY A 44 -15.79 10.60 9.28
C GLY A 44 -14.94 9.85 10.32
N SER A 45 -15.30 8.62 10.69
CA SER A 45 -14.55 7.85 11.68
C SER A 45 -13.39 7.07 11.05
N TYR A 46 -12.19 7.23 11.62
CA TYR A 46 -11.05 6.40 11.33
C TYR A 46 -11.28 4.95 11.79
N THR A 47 -11.11 4.00 10.88
CA THR A 47 -11.29 2.56 11.12
C THR A 47 -10.11 1.79 10.55
N GLU A 48 -9.45 0.99 11.38
CA GLU A 48 -8.43 0.04 10.92
C GLU A 48 -9.08 -1.22 10.37
N ILE A 49 -8.51 -1.77 9.29
CA ILE A 49 -8.95 -3.05 8.74
C ILE A 49 -8.42 -4.18 9.61
N THR A 50 -9.28 -5.15 9.90
CA THR A 50 -8.92 -6.33 10.70
C THR A 50 -7.95 -7.23 9.96
N ASP A 51 -7.17 -8.01 10.71
CA ASP A 51 -6.18 -8.90 10.12
C ASP A 51 -6.85 -9.99 9.25
N GLU A 52 -8.01 -10.49 9.65
CA GLU A 52 -8.75 -11.52 8.91
C GLU A 52 -9.20 -11.00 7.53
N ALA A 53 -9.67 -9.75 7.46
CA ALA A 53 -10.05 -9.12 6.21
C ALA A 53 -8.83 -8.91 5.30
N LEU A 54 -7.69 -8.50 5.88
CA LEU A 54 -6.44 -8.37 5.12
C LEU A 54 -5.96 -9.71 4.57
N VAL A 55 -5.98 -10.77 5.37
CA VAL A 55 -5.61 -12.12 4.93
C VAL A 55 -6.52 -12.59 3.80
N GLY A 56 -7.84 -12.42 3.93
CA GLY A 56 -8.79 -12.83 2.89
C GLY A 56 -8.63 -12.07 1.57
N VAL A 57 -8.40 -10.76 1.63
CA VAL A 57 -8.15 -9.95 0.41
C VAL A 57 -6.80 -10.30 -0.23
N LEU A 58 -5.75 -10.47 0.58
CA LEU A 58 -4.43 -10.83 0.07
C LEU A 58 -4.43 -12.21 -0.60
N ASP A 59 -5.15 -13.18 -0.02
CA ASP A 59 -5.32 -14.51 -0.62
C ASP A 59 -6.09 -14.43 -1.94
N ALA A 60 -7.15 -13.62 -2.02
CA ALA A 60 -7.89 -13.38 -3.26
C ALA A 60 -7.03 -12.72 -4.37
N LEU A 61 -5.99 -11.96 -3.99
CA LEU A 61 -4.99 -11.40 -4.91
C LEU A 61 -3.84 -12.38 -5.25
N GLY A 62 -3.88 -13.61 -4.72
CA GLY A 62 -2.86 -14.63 -4.94
C GLY A 62 -1.58 -14.43 -4.11
N MET A 63 -1.70 -13.76 -2.96
CA MET A 63 -0.63 -13.50 -2.00
C MET A 63 -1.03 -14.06 -0.62
N PRO A 64 -0.82 -15.36 -0.37
CA PRO A 64 -1.20 -15.98 0.90
C PRO A 64 -0.48 -15.31 2.09
N ALA A 65 -1.21 -15.09 3.17
CA ALA A 65 -0.76 -14.34 4.36
C ALA A 65 -1.27 -14.93 5.68
N ASP A 66 -1.71 -16.18 5.66
CA ASP A 66 -2.24 -16.97 6.79
C ASP A 66 -1.16 -17.35 7.83
N THR A 67 0.10 -17.44 7.41
CA THR A 67 1.24 -17.71 8.30
C THR A 67 2.36 -16.69 8.10
N GLN A 68 3.22 -16.56 9.10
CA GLN A 68 4.36 -15.65 9.04
C GLN A 68 5.33 -15.99 7.90
N ASP A 69 5.52 -17.28 7.60
CA ASP A 69 6.33 -17.73 6.47
C ASP A 69 5.67 -17.38 5.13
N ASN A 70 4.35 -17.57 5.02
CA ASN A 70 3.61 -17.19 3.81
C ASN A 70 3.67 -15.68 3.57
N ILE A 71 3.60 -14.86 4.62
CA ILE A 71 3.80 -13.40 4.53
C ILE A 71 5.19 -13.08 3.96
N ALA A 72 6.24 -13.71 4.48
CA ALA A 72 7.61 -13.47 4.03
C ALA A 72 7.81 -13.86 2.54
N ILE A 73 7.32 -15.05 2.16
CA ILE A 73 7.38 -15.55 0.78
C ILE A 73 6.59 -14.65 -0.17
N SER A 74 5.35 -14.29 0.19
CA SER A 74 4.50 -13.40 -0.59
C SER A 74 5.10 -12.01 -0.74
N TYR A 75 5.70 -11.49 0.33
CA TYR A 75 6.41 -10.20 0.28
C TYR A 75 7.59 -10.24 -0.69
N GLU A 76 8.43 -11.28 -0.62
CA GLU A 76 9.55 -11.45 -1.55
C GLU A 76 9.05 -11.59 -3.00
N LYS A 77 7.99 -12.36 -3.23
CA LYS A 77 7.37 -12.53 -4.55
C LYS A 77 6.92 -11.19 -5.15
N VAL A 78 6.29 -10.32 -4.36
CA VAL A 78 5.88 -8.97 -4.79
C VAL A 78 7.09 -8.12 -5.17
N GLN A 79 8.14 -8.11 -4.34
CA GLN A 79 9.35 -7.32 -4.60
C GLN A 79 10.12 -7.82 -5.81
N ARG A 80 10.23 -9.15 -5.95
CA ARG A 80 10.89 -9.80 -7.07
C ARG A 80 10.17 -9.49 -8.36
N LYS A 81 8.83 -9.61 -8.40
CA LYS A 81 8.03 -9.26 -9.58
C LYS A 81 8.33 -7.83 -10.04
N ARG A 82 8.21 -6.86 -9.11
CA ARG A 82 8.47 -5.44 -9.39
C ARG A 82 9.88 -5.19 -9.92
N SER A 83 10.89 -5.82 -9.33
CA SER A 83 12.29 -5.58 -9.69
C SER A 83 12.73 -6.34 -10.95
N SER A 84 12.03 -7.44 -11.30
CA SER A 84 12.35 -8.28 -12.46
C SER A 84 11.74 -7.79 -13.77
N GLU A 85 10.67 -6.99 -13.70
CA GLU A 85 10.02 -6.44 -14.88
C GLU A 85 10.91 -5.35 -15.50
N LEU A 86 11.40 -5.57 -16.72
CA LEU A 86 12.27 -4.62 -17.45
C LEU A 86 11.64 -3.22 -17.54
N LEU A 87 10.33 -3.18 -17.77
CA LEU A 87 9.52 -1.97 -17.87
C LEU A 87 8.21 -2.16 -17.09
N PRO A 88 7.58 -1.08 -16.59
CA PRO A 88 6.23 -1.15 -16.06
C PRO A 88 5.26 -1.74 -17.09
N PRO A 89 4.24 -2.50 -16.67
CA PRO A 89 3.32 -3.20 -17.58
C PRO A 89 2.54 -2.25 -18.49
N THR A 90 2.19 -1.07 -17.99
CA THR A 90 1.48 -0.02 -18.74
C THR A 90 1.95 1.35 -18.28
N VAL A 91 2.14 2.27 -19.23
CA VAL A 91 2.42 3.69 -18.95
C VAL A 91 1.30 4.53 -19.51
N VAL A 92 0.70 5.37 -18.66
CA VAL A 92 -0.33 6.34 -19.04
C VAL A 92 0.23 7.74 -18.79
N SER A 93 0.15 8.61 -19.79
CA SER A 93 0.69 9.98 -19.74
C SER A 93 -0.28 10.98 -20.35
N PHE A 94 -0.33 12.20 -19.80
CA PHE A 94 -1.09 13.30 -20.39
C PHE A 94 -0.38 13.85 -21.63
N ASN A 95 -1.17 14.33 -22.61
CA ASN A 95 -0.61 15.00 -23.78
C ASN A 95 0.15 16.28 -23.37
N GLY A 96 1.31 16.51 -23.98
CA GLY A 96 2.18 17.66 -23.69
C GLY A 96 3.06 17.52 -22.45
N ALA A 97 2.90 16.46 -21.65
CA ALA A 97 3.75 16.20 -20.49
C ALA A 97 4.92 15.27 -20.86
N LYS A 98 6.14 15.58 -20.41
CA LYS A 98 7.27 14.64 -20.48
C LYS A 98 7.11 13.59 -19.39
N THR A 99 7.05 12.31 -19.77
CA THR A 99 6.98 11.18 -18.83
C THR A 99 8.26 10.36 -18.89
N CYS A 100 8.95 10.25 -17.76
CA CYS A 100 10.11 9.35 -17.61
C CYS A 100 9.63 7.99 -17.13
N VAL A 101 10.01 6.93 -17.84
CA VAL A 101 9.66 5.55 -17.49
C VAL A 101 10.91 4.87 -16.93
N PRO A 102 10.86 4.33 -15.69
CA PRO A 102 11.98 3.59 -15.14
C PRO A 102 12.20 2.28 -15.93
N ILE A 103 13.46 1.92 -16.14
CA ILE A 103 13.87 0.66 -16.78
C ILE A 103 14.70 -0.12 -15.77
N HIS A 104 14.33 -1.36 -15.50
CA HIS A 104 15.13 -2.28 -14.70
C HIS A 104 16.06 -3.08 -15.61
N ALA A 105 17.26 -2.57 -15.86
CA ALA A 105 18.32 -3.39 -16.44
C ALA A 105 18.86 -4.31 -15.35
N GLY A 106 18.85 -5.63 -15.58
CA GLY A 106 19.57 -6.55 -14.69
C GLY A 106 21.05 -6.16 -14.60
N ASP A 107 21.73 -6.56 -13.51
CA ASP A 107 23.17 -6.32 -13.37
C ASP A 107 23.89 -6.75 -14.65
N ALA A 108 24.50 -5.78 -15.35
CA ALA A 108 25.28 -6.08 -16.53
C ALA A 108 26.37 -7.08 -16.11
N LYS A 109 26.29 -8.32 -16.63
CA LYS A 109 27.42 -9.24 -16.52
C LYS A 109 28.64 -8.49 -17.06
N LYS A 110 29.64 -8.26 -16.20
CA LYS A 110 30.96 -7.84 -16.66
C LYS A 110 31.46 -8.96 -17.58
N GLU A 111 31.49 -8.69 -18.86
CA GLU A 111 32.10 -9.55 -19.87
C GLU A 111 33.60 -9.65 -19.54
N GLN A 112 34.08 -10.88 -19.29
CA GLN A 112 35.50 -11.22 -19.11
C GLN A 112 36.06 -11.68 -20.44
#